data_AF-A0A0G1V7G9-F1
#
_entry.id   AF-A0A0G1V7G9-F1
#
_cell.length_a   1.000
_cell.length_b   1.000
_cell.length_c   1.000
_cell.angle_alpha   90.00
_cell.angle_beta   90.00
_cell.angle_gamma   90.00
#
_symmetry.space_group_name_H-M   'P 1'
#
loop_
_entity.id
_entity.type
_entity.pdbx_description
1 polymer ?
#
loop_
_entity_poly.entity_id
_entity_poly.type
_entity_poly.pdbx_seq_one_letter_code
_entity_poly.pdbx_strand_id
1 'polypeptide(L)'
;MLLLAHIVAGSSIGVLAKNGGEAFALGMISHFVMDTLPHWNYILRVPITLKKIVAYSPDVLTPLIVFWCFVTAFPEQSGIITLATLGAVFPDIISMIALVSKTLRATVVIRVFQKFHSSIQWEIGILPGMTVQVFATAAILLATRVWYP
;
A
#
# COMPACT_ATOMS: atom_id res chain seq x y z
N MET A 1 -4.77 1.09 -6.98
CA MET A 1 -3.50 1.31 -6.27
C MET A 1 -2.37 1.73 -7.18
N LEU A 2 -1.54 2.63 -6.66
CA LEU A 2 -0.10 2.59 -6.87
C LEU A 2 0.51 2.05 -5.56
N LEU A 3 1.11 0.87 -5.61
CA LEU A 3 1.66 0.19 -4.42
C LEU A 3 2.72 1.05 -3.71
N LEU A 4 3.40 1.92 -4.47
CA LEU A 4 4.44 2.82 -3.98
C LEU A 4 3.97 3.68 -2.81
N ALA A 5 2.82 4.33 -2.95
CA ALA A 5 2.35 5.29 -1.97
C ALA A 5 2.01 4.61 -0.64
N HIS A 6 1.49 3.39 -0.69
CA HIS A 6 1.15 2.58 0.47
C HIS A 6 2.41 2.10 1.20
N ILE A 7 3.40 1.63 0.45
CA ILE A 7 4.69 1.25 1.03
C ILE A 7 5.39 2.45 1.66
N VAL A 8 5.43 3.61 0.99
CA VAL A 8 6.02 4.83 1.53
C VAL A 8 5.31 5.31 2.79
N ALA A 9 3.98 5.30 2.80
CA ALA A 9 3.18 5.63 3.99
C ALA A 9 3.49 4.68 5.16
N GLY A 10 3.40 3.37 4.92
CA GLY A 10 3.68 2.35 5.93
C GLY A 10 5.11 2.42 6.46
N SER A 11 6.10 2.50 5.58
CA SER A 11 7.51 2.60 5.99
C SER A 11 7.78 3.87 6.80
N SER A 12 7.19 5.01 6.39
CA SER A 12 7.30 6.28 7.12
C SER A 12 6.69 6.22 8.51
N ILE A 13 5.51 5.60 8.64
CA ILE A 13 4.89 5.33 9.95
C ILE A 13 5.78 4.43 10.79
N GLY A 14 6.38 3.42 10.19
CA GLY A 14 7.26 2.49 10.88
C GLY A 14 8.52 3.13 11.47
N VAL A 15 9.04 4.20 10.85
CA VAL A 15 10.14 5.01 11.42
C VAL A 15 9.71 5.72 12.71
N LEU A 16 8.43 6.10 12.81
CA LEU A 16 7.88 6.88 13.93
C LEU A 16 7.19 6.02 15.01
N ALA A 17 6.85 4.78 14.69
CA ALA A 17 6.09 3.90 15.57
C ALA A 17 6.96 3.35 16.72
N LYS A 18 6.34 3.15 17.89
CA LYS A 18 7.05 2.75 19.11
C LYS A 18 7.22 1.24 19.26
N ASN A 19 6.31 0.47 18.64
CA ASN A 19 6.30 -0.99 18.71
C ASN A 19 5.65 -1.61 17.47
N GLY A 20 5.85 -2.91 17.28
CA GLY A 20 5.38 -3.62 16.09
C GLY A 20 3.86 -3.72 15.94
N GLY A 21 3.11 -3.83 17.05
CA GLY A 21 1.64 -3.93 17.01
C GLY A 21 1.00 -2.61 16.57
N GLU A 22 1.46 -1.51 17.17
CA GLU A 22 1.10 -0.15 16.76
C GLU A 22 1.47 0.12 15.30
N ALA A 23 2.69 -0.26 14.91
CA ALA A 23 3.19 -0.10 13.54
C ALA A 23 2.28 -0.77 12.51
N PHE A 24 1.92 -2.04 12.73
CA PHE A 24 1.01 -2.76 11.83
C PHE A 24 -0.37 -2.10 11.76
N ALA A 25 -0.96 -1.74 12.91
CA ALA A 25 -2.28 -1.11 12.97
C ALA A 25 -2.31 0.25 12.26
N LEU A 26 -1.32 1.12 12.52
CA LEU A 26 -1.21 2.41 11.86
C LEU A 26 -0.89 2.28 10.38
N GLY A 27 -0.07 1.30 10.00
CA GLY A 27 0.17 0.95 8.59
C GLY A 27 -1.13 0.59 7.88
N MET A 28 -1.94 -0.29 8.47
CA MET A 28 -3.25 -0.67 7.92
C MET A 28 -4.23 0.50 7.86
N ILE A 29 -4.26 1.38 8.86
CA ILE A 29 -5.06 2.61 8.81
C ILE A 29 -4.61 3.50 7.66
N SER A 30 -3.29 3.65 7.48
CA SER A 30 -2.74 4.47 6.40
C SER A 30 -3.17 3.97 5.02
N HIS A 31 -3.30 2.65 4.83
CA HIS A 31 -3.84 2.09 3.59
C HIS A 31 -5.21 2.69 3.27
N PHE A 32 -6.15 2.63 4.22
CA PHE A 32 -7.50 3.14 4.00
C PHE A 32 -7.54 4.65 3.78
N VAL A 33 -6.64 5.41 4.44
CA VAL A 33 -6.48 6.84 4.18
C VAL A 33 -6.01 7.09 2.75
N MET A 34 -5.01 6.34 2.29
CA MET A 34 -4.48 6.48 0.92
C MET A 34 -5.51 6.10 -0.15
N ASP A 35 -6.39 5.16 0.15
CA ASP A 35 -7.49 4.77 -0.75
C ASP A 35 -8.54 5.88 -0.96
N THR A 36 -8.71 6.77 0.03
CA THR A 36 -9.58 7.95 -0.13
C THR A 36 -9.00 9.00 -1.06
N LEU A 37 -7.71 8.93 -1.40
CA LEU A 37 -7.10 9.84 -2.36
C LEU A 37 -7.40 9.37 -3.79
N PRO A 38 -7.71 10.30 -4.73
CA PRO A 38 -7.91 9.94 -6.11
C PRO A 38 -6.71 9.17 -6.67
N HIS A 39 -6.95 7.96 -7.17
CA HIS A 39 -5.88 7.08 -7.59
C HIS A 39 -6.28 6.19 -8.76
N TRP A 40 -5.30 5.63 -9.44
CA TRP A 40 -5.53 4.66 -10.50
C TRP A 40 -5.42 3.23 -9.96
N ASN A 41 -6.26 2.30 -10.43
CA ASN A 41 -6.21 0.89 -10.05
C ASN A 41 -6.31 -0.02 -11.27
N TYR A 42 -5.38 -0.96 -11.40
CA TYR A 42 -5.27 -1.85 -12.56
C TYR A 42 -5.53 -3.33 -12.25
N ILE A 43 -5.46 -3.73 -10.97
CA ILE A 43 -5.40 -5.14 -10.55
C ILE A 43 -6.70 -5.91 -10.86
N LEU A 44 -7.82 -5.22 -11.08
CA LEU A 44 -9.15 -5.86 -11.10
C LEU A 44 -9.79 -6.05 -12.48
N ARG A 45 -9.14 -5.69 -13.60
CA ARG A 45 -9.89 -5.54 -14.87
C ARG A 45 -9.48 -6.41 -16.06
N VAL A 46 -8.49 -7.32 -15.99
CA VAL A 46 -8.01 -8.00 -17.21
C VAL A 46 -7.27 -9.32 -16.96
N PRO A 47 -7.28 -10.28 -17.91
CA PRO A 47 -6.45 -11.49 -17.83
C PRO A 47 -4.96 -11.15 -17.74
N ILE A 48 -4.24 -11.92 -16.93
CA ILE A 48 -2.80 -11.82 -16.71
C ILE A 48 -2.07 -12.27 -17.99
N THR A 49 -1.30 -11.37 -18.61
CA THR A 49 -0.45 -11.69 -19.78
C THR A 49 0.98 -11.21 -19.54
N LEU A 50 1.97 -11.83 -20.20
CA LEU A 50 3.38 -11.46 -20.02
C LEU A 50 3.64 -9.98 -20.33
N LYS A 51 3.05 -9.45 -21.41
CA LYS A 51 3.16 -8.01 -21.77
C LYS A 51 2.65 -7.10 -20.65
N LYS A 52 1.59 -7.50 -19.96
CA LYS A 52 1.02 -6.77 -18.82
C LYS A 52 1.89 -6.89 -17.57
N ILE A 53 2.36 -8.09 -17.26
CA ILE A 53 3.32 -8.31 -16.16
C ILE A 53 4.54 -7.39 -16.32
N VAL A 54 5.13 -7.33 -17.52
CA VAL A 54 6.27 -6.45 -17.81
C VAL A 54 5.89 -4.97 -17.67
N ALA A 55 4.73 -4.56 -18.20
CA ALA A 55 4.28 -3.18 -18.09
C ALA A 55 4.00 -2.73 -16.65
N TYR A 56 3.62 -3.67 -15.77
CA TYR A 56 3.28 -3.39 -14.36
C TYR A 56 4.41 -3.67 -13.38
N SER A 57 5.51 -4.27 -13.84
CA SER A 57 6.66 -4.55 -12.97
C SER A 57 7.23 -3.31 -12.27
N PRO A 58 7.20 -2.08 -12.85
CA PRO A 58 7.64 -0.90 -12.12
C PRO A 58 6.80 -0.60 -10.87
N ASP A 59 5.48 -0.86 -10.91
CA ASP A 59 4.60 -0.65 -9.74
C ASP A 59 4.82 -1.70 -8.64
N VAL A 60 5.64 -2.72 -8.87
CA VAL A 60 6.04 -3.69 -7.84
C VAL A 60 7.49 -3.50 -7.43
N LEU A 61 8.40 -3.35 -8.40
CA LEU A 61 9.83 -3.24 -8.16
C LEU A 61 10.21 -1.92 -7.50
N THR A 62 9.66 -0.79 -7.95
CA THR A 62 9.98 0.53 -7.38
C THR A 62 9.58 0.61 -5.90
N PRO A 63 8.37 0.19 -5.49
CA PRO A 63 8.02 0.16 -4.06
C PRO A 63 8.93 -0.75 -3.23
N LEU A 64 9.32 -1.92 -3.75
CA LEU A 64 10.22 -2.83 -3.04
C LEU A 64 11.62 -2.23 -2.84
N ILE A 65 12.14 -1.52 -3.86
CA ILE A 65 13.41 -0.80 -3.75
C ILE A 65 13.30 0.31 -2.69
N VAL A 66 12.19 1.05 -2.67
CA VAL A 66 11.98 2.11 -1.67
C VAL A 66 11.86 1.53 -0.27
N PHE A 67 11.10 0.45 -0.08
CA PHE A 67 11.07 -0.30 1.18
C PHE A 67 12.47 -0.73 1.62
N TRP A 68 13.27 -1.28 0.71
CA TRP A 68 14.66 -1.65 0.96
C TRP A 68 15.51 -0.46 1.42
N CYS A 69 15.34 0.72 0.81
CA CYS A 69 15.99 1.95 1.25
C CYS A 69 15.60 2.33 2.68
N PHE A 70 14.32 2.19 3.08
CA PHE A 70 13.89 2.48 4.45
C PHE A 70 14.54 1.53 5.46
N VAL A 71 14.49 0.22 5.23
CA VAL A 71 15.05 -0.75 6.20
C VAL A 71 16.57 -0.71 6.29
N THR A 72 17.25 -0.25 5.24
CA THR A 72 18.71 -0.04 5.27
C THR A 72 19.12 1.31 5.84
N ALA A 73 18.30 2.35 5.66
CA ALA A 73 18.51 3.65 6.30
C ALA A 73 18.26 3.63 7.82
N PHE A 74 17.35 2.76 8.28
CA PHE A 74 16.95 2.65 9.68
C PHE A 74 17.05 1.19 10.17
N PRO A 75 18.27 0.63 10.27
CA PRO A 75 18.46 -0.80 10.54
C PRO A 75 17.92 -1.23 11.91
N GLU A 76 18.00 -0.37 12.92
CA GLU A 76 17.48 -0.64 14.27
C GLU A 76 15.94 -0.70 14.30
N GLN A 77 15.26 0.05 13.42
CA GLN A 77 13.80 0.10 13.30
C GLN A 77 13.27 -0.83 12.21
N SER A 78 14.15 -1.55 11.48
CA SER A 78 13.79 -2.36 10.31
C SER A 78 12.63 -3.33 10.55
N GLY A 79 12.56 -3.97 11.72
CA GLY A 79 11.46 -4.84 12.10
C GLY A 79 10.12 -4.10 12.25
N ILE A 80 10.13 -2.93 12.87
CA ILE A 80 8.94 -2.07 13.05
C ILE A 80 8.48 -1.51 11.69
N ILE A 81 9.42 -1.05 10.87
CA ILE A 81 9.18 -0.62 9.49
C ILE A 81 8.54 -1.73 8.68
N THR A 82 9.07 -2.95 8.76
CA THR A 82 8.51 -4.11 8.08
C THR A 82 7.07 -4.37 8.49
N LEU A 83 6.77 -4.34 9.79
CA LEU A 83 5.40 -4.56 10.28
C LEU A 83 4.43 -3.45 9.84
N ALA A 84 4.84 -2.19 9.85
CA ALA A 84 4.02 -1.09 9.35
C ALA A 84 3.77 -1.21 7.84
N THR A 85 4.81 -1.49 7.05
CA THR A 85 4.67 -1.72 5.60
C THR A 85 3.78 -2.91 5.30
N LEU A 86 3.93 -4.03 6.04
CA LEU A 86 3.04 -5.18 5.92
C LEU A 86 1.59 -4.82 6.23
N GLY A 87 1.34 -4.04 7.28
CA GLY A 87 0.01 -3.53 7.59
C GLY A 87 -0.57 -2.68 6.46
N ALA A 88 0.25 -1.81 5.85
CA ALA A 88 -0.18 -0.92 4.76
C ALA A 88 -0.51 -1.62 3.44
N VAL A 89 -0.02 -2.85 3.22
CA VAL A 89 -0.36 -3.65 2.02
C VAL A 89 -1.29 -4.82 2.34
N PHE A 90 -1.56 -5.06 3.62
CA PHE A 90 -2.38 -6.18 4.07
C PHE A 90 -3.79 -6.19 3.47
N PRO A 91 -4.52 -5.05 3.37
CA PRO A 91 -5.84 -5.03 2.75
C PRO A 91 -5.89 -5.57 1.32
N ASP A 92 -4.87 -5.28 0.50
CA ASP A 92 -4.78 -5.79 -0.87
C ASP A 92 -4.38 -7.24 -0.94
N ILE A 93 -3.49 -7.69 -0.04
CA ILE A 93 -3.13 -9.11 0.05
C ILE A 93 -4.38 -9.94 0.34
N ILE A 94 -5.19 -9.53 1.33
CA ILE A 94 -6.47 -10.17 1.62
C ILE A 94 -7.39 -10.13 0.40
N SER A 95 -7.40 -9.01 -0.32
CA SER A 95 -8.23 -8.86 -1.51
C SER A 95 -7.80 -9.78 -2.65
N MET A 96 -6.51 -9.86 -2.93
CA MET A 96 -5.91 -10.73 -3.93
C MET A 96 -6.14 -12.21 -3.60
N ILE A 97 -5.97 -12.62 -2.34
CA ILE A 97 -6.25 -13.99 -1.89
C ILE A 97 -7.74 -14.32 -2.11
N ALA A 98 -8.65 -13.40 -1.82
CA ALA A 98 -10.08 -13.59 -2.07
C ALA A 98 -10.42 -13.66 -3.58
N LEU A 99 -9.60 -13.05 -4.45
CA LEU A 99 -9.75 -13.18 -5.91
C LEU A 99 -9.41 -14.59 -6.41
N VAL A 100 -8.52 -15.32 -5.73
CA VAL A 100 -8.15 -16.69 -6.14
C VAL A 100 -8.90 -17.77 -5.36
N SER A 101 -9.28 -17.51 -4.10
CA SER A 101 -9.97 -18.48 -3.24
C SER A 101 -11.48 -18.24 -3.17
N LYS A 102 -12.25 -19.10 -3.83
CA LYS A 102 -13.72 -19.07 -3.78
C LYS A 102 -14.25 -19.28 -2.34
N THR A 103 -13.59 -20.14 -1.56
CA THR A 103 -13.96 -20.44 -0.17
C THR A 103 -13.83 -19.21 0.70
N LEU A 104 -12.71 -18.49 0.64
CA LEU A 104 -12.51 -17.27 1.43
C LEU A 104 -13.49 -16.18 1.01
N ARG A 105 -13.69 -16.00 -0.31
CA ARG A 105 -14.65 -15.03 -0.85
C ARG A 105 -16.08 -15.26 -0.38
N ALA A 106 -16.47 -16.50 -0.10
CA ALA A 106 -17.82 -16.83 0.36
C ALA A 106 -18.08 -16.44 1.82
N THR A 107 -17.04 -16.21 2.63
CA THR A 107 -17.20 -15.86 4.05
C THR A 107 -17.84 -14.47 4.23
N VAL A 108 -18.61 -14.30 5.31
CA VAL A 108 -19.23 -13.00 5.64
C VAL A 108 -18.17 -11.94 5.90
N VAL A 109 -17.11 -12.28 6.63
CA VAL A 109 -16.00 -11.37 6.96
C VAL A 109 -15.36 -10.79 5.71
N ILE A 110 -14.97 -11.65 4.75
CA ILE A 110 -14.35 -11.18 3.51
C ILE A 110 -15.33 -10.36 2.67
N ARG A 111 -16.61 -10.72 2.59
CA ARG A 111 -17.59 -9.92 1.85
C ARG A 111 -17.79 -8.53 2.45
N VAL A 112 -17.87 -8.43 3.77
CA VAL A 112 -17.97 -7.14 4.48
C VAL A 112 -16.71 -6.32 4.26
N PHE A 113 -15.55 -6.94 4.44
CA PHE A 113 -14.25 -6.30 4.21
C PHE A 113 -14.12 -5.78 2.78
N GLN A 114 -14.43 -6.59 1.77
CA GLN A 114 -14.38 -6.20 0.35
C GLN A 114 -15.35 -5.07 0.03
N LYS A 115 -16.57 -5.10 0.60
CA LYS A 115 -17.54 -4.02 0.43
C LYS A 115 -17.04 -2.71 1.04
N PHE A 116 -16.44 -2.77 2.22
CA PHE A 116 -15.84 -1.61 2.86
C PHE A 116 -14.66 -1.08 2.04
N HIS A 117 -13.69 -1.93 1.73
CA HIS A 117 -12.49 -1.61 0.96
C HIS A 117 -12.83 -0.97 -0.40
N SER A 118 -13.76 -1.56 -1.16
CA SER A 118 -14.20 -0.97 -2.43
C SER A 118 -15.00 0.33 -2.28
N SER A 119 -15.65 0.57 -1.14
CA SER A 119 -16.46 1.78 -0.92
C SER A 119 -15.64 3.04 -0.61
N ILE A 120 -14.41 2.86 -0.11
CA ILE A 120 -13.50 3.97 0.21
C ILE A 120 -12.55 4.32 -0.95
N GLN A 121 -12.39 3.41 -1.92
CA GLN A 121 -11.49 3.58 -3.05
C GLN A 121 -11.99 4.65 -4.02
N TRP A 122 -11.21 5.71 -4.17
CA TRP A 122 -11.47 6.74 -5.17
C TRP A 122 -10.70 6.47 -6.47
N GLU A 123 -11.21 5.56 -7.30
CA GLU A 123 -10.62 5.24 -8.59
C GLU A 123 -10.91 6.31 -9.66
N ILE A 124 -9.87 6.88 -10.27
CA ILE A 124 -9.96 7.82 -11.40
C ILE A 124 -9.01 7.41 -12.54
N GLY A 125 -9.05 8.16 -13.65
CA GLY A 125 -8.20 7.93 -14.81
C GLY A 125 -6.70 7.97 -14.48
N ILE A 126 -5.88 7.30 -15.30
CA ILE A 126 -4.45 7.07 -15.03
C ILE A 126 -3.69 8.36 -14.74
N LEU A 127 -3.80 9.38 -15.60
CA LEU A 127 -3.02 10.62 -15.47
C LEU A 127 -3.34 11.37 -14.17
N PRO A 128 -4.60 11.77 -13.89
CA PRO A 128 -4.90 12.48 -12.64
C PRO A 128 -4.68 11.60 -11.39
N GLY A 129 -4.93 10.29 -11.46
CA GLY A 129 -4.68 9.37 -10.35
C GLY A 129 -3.20 9.21 -10.02
N MET A 130 -2.33 9.12 -11.04
CA MET A 130 -0.88 9.11 -10.84
C MET A 130 -0.37 10.43 -10.29
N THR A 131 -0.87 11.57 -10.79
CA THR A 131 -0.46 12.90 -10.33
C THR A 131 -0.70 13.06 -8.82
N VAL A 132 -1.91 12.77 -8.35
CA VAL A 132 -2.25 12.87 -6.92
C VAL A 132 -1.36 11.98 -6.07
N GLN A 133 -1.15 10.73 -6.49
CA GLN A 133 -0.35 9.77 -5.75
C GLN A 133 1.14 10.13 -5.69
N VAL A 134 1.71 10.72 -6.75
CA VAL A 134 3.08 11.25 -6.74
C VAL A 134 3.22 12.39 -5.72
N PHE A 135 2.29 13.35 -5.72
CA PHE A 135 2.32 14.44 -4.76
C PHE A 135 2.11 13.97 -3.32
N ALA A 136 1.19 13.04 -3.08
CA ALA A 136 0.98 12.45 -1.77
C ALA A 136 2.24 11.72 -1.27
N THR A 137 2.87 10.92 -2.13
CA THR A 137 4.13 10.22 -1.81
C THR A 137 5.24 11.20 -1.47
N ALA A 138 5.42 12.26 -2.27
CA ALA A 138 6.42 13.29 -2.02
C ALA A 138 6.15 14.03 -0.69
N ALA A 139 4.90 14.38 -0.41
CA ALA A 139 4.51 15.04 0.84
C ALA A 139 4.80 14.15 2.06
N ILE A 140 4.53 12.85 1.98
CA ILE A 140 4.83 11.88 3.05
C ILE A 140 6.34 11.82 3.27
N LEU A 141 7.15 11.65 2.21
CA LEU A 141 8.62 11.60 2.34
C LEU A 141 9.19 12.87 2.96
N LEU A 142 8.71 14.04 2.54
CA LEU A 142 9.11 15.32 3.11
C LEU A 142 8.75 15.41 4.59
N ALA A 143 7.52 15.00 4.96
CA ALA A 143 7.12 14.96 6.35
C ALA A 143 8.03 14.03 7.17
N THR A 144 8.27 12.80 6.72
CA THR A 144 9.14 11.84 7.41
C THR A 144 10.53 12.42 7.68
N ARG A 145 11.11 13.14 6.71
CA ARG A 145 12.43 13.78 6.85
C ARG A 145 12.42 14.97 7.83
N VAL A 146 11.29 15.67 7.99
CA VAL A 146 11.14 16.75 8.99
C VAL A 146 11.14 16.18 10.41
N TRP A 147 10.53 15.00 10.60
CA TRP A 147 10.45 14.35 11.91
C TRP A 147 11.70 13.53 12.27
N TYR A 148 12.49 13.11 11.27
CA TYR A 148 13.75 12.38 11.42
C TYR A 148 14.85 13.05 10.57
N PRO A 149 15.54 14.09 11.11
CA PRO A 149 16.60 14.82 10.41
C PRO A 149 17.87 14.00 10.18
#